data_AF-A0A8H5EH99-F1
#
_entry.id   AF-A0A8H5EH99-F1
#
_cell.length_a   1.000
_cell.length_b   1.000
_cell.length_c   1.000
_cell.angle_alpha   90.00
_cell.angle_beta   90.00
_cell.angle_gamma   90.00
#
_symmetry.space_group_name_H-M   'P 1'
#
loop_
_entity.id
_entity.type
_entity.pdbx_description
1 polymer ?
#
loop_
_entity_poly.entity_id
_entity_poly.type
_entity_poly.pdbx_seq_one_letter_code
_entity_poly.pdbx_strand_id
1 'polypeptide(L)'
;MEANSSEMIRELHGDLQCKWKAHGPKVETAWRSFNKAQRAKCMKAGSADGVVLKHSSDVSLGNVYKFIPEWNLADITEPNSDFLLDILRHRATKALFEQYAEGVSGTLGDRHLIEKMVREKNLRHVDPFKHPYTYFYDEKYGESFKVQPKHLDEVMKGLRIAIDHGVLIPRSLGELVLQRQITILQLLNVMIEDILDQRSQTRTRGGSKKQFNNAPLSESVSKQATVKRTPQEVAAIAFDQKSSLEEYLSLLRTEPTVLCPGVNVQFFSRPELVPDEKGRSLPSIPTNT
;
A
#
# COMPACT_ATOMS: atom_id res chain seq x y z
N MET A 1 -16.25 5.88 -5.04
CA MET A 1 -15.58 5.58 -6.32
C MET A 1 -14.72 4.36 -6.07
N GLU A 2 -15.13 3.18 -6.55
CA GLU A 2 -14.30 1.96 -6.49
C GLU A 2 -13.16 2.13 -7.50
N ALA A 3 -11.99 2.60 -7.05
CA ALA A 3 -10.76 2.41 -7.83
C ALA A 3 -10.58 0.90 -7.99
N ASN A 4 -10.33 0.42 -9.21
CA ASN A 4 -10.31 -1.01 -9.52
C ASN A 4 -9.09 -1.67 -8.85
N SER A 5 -9.24 -2.16 -7.62
CA SER A 5 -8.18 -2.82 -6.84
C SER A 5 -7.47 -3.94 -7.61
N SER A 6 -8.16 -4.59 -8.56
CA SER A 6 -7.59 -5.59 -9.46
C SER A 6 -6.52 -4.97 -10.37
N GLU A 7 -6.85 -3.90 -11.08
CA GLU A 7 -5.92 -3.18 -11.97
C GLU A 7 -4.72 -2.68 -11.18
N MET A 8 -4.96 -2.07 -10.02
CA MET A 8 -3.90 -1.56 -9.15
C MET A 8 -2.91 -2.65 -8.71
N ILE A 9 -3.40 -3.83 -8.31
CA ILE A 9 -2.52 -4.95 -7.94
C ILE A 9 -1.71 -5.44 -9.13
N ARG A 10 -2.33 -5.53 -10.32
CA ARG A 10 -1.63 -5.96 -11.55
C ARG A 10 -0.53 -4.97 -11.93
N GLU A 11 -0.79 -3.67 -11.85
CA GLU A 11 0.19 -2.61 -12.10
C GLU A 11 1.35 -2.70 -11.10
N LEU A 12 1.06 -2.71 -9.78
CA LEU A 12 2.08 -2.79 -8.74
C LEU A 12 2.93 -4.06 -8.84
N HIS A 13 2.31 -5.19 -9.18
CA HIS A 13 3.01 -6.45 -9.38
C HIS A 13 3.88 -6.38 -10.63
N GLY A 14 3.36 -5.87 -11.75
CA GLY A 14 4.13 -5.68 -12.99
C GLY A 14 5.34 -4.76 -12.79
N ASP A 15 5.17 -3.66 -12.04
CA ASP A 15 6.25 -2.76 -11.66
C ASP A 15 7.31 -3.48 -10.82
N LEU A 16 6.88 -4.26 -9.82
CA LEU A 16 7.80 -5.02 -8.97
C LEU A 16 8.58 -6.05 -9.78
N GLN A 17 7.91 -6.77 -10.69
CA GLN A 17 8.54 -7.72 -11.62
C GLN A 17 9.59 -7.03 -12.50
N CYS A 18 9.25 -5.89 -13.10
CA CYS A 18 10.16 -5.11 -13.93
C CYS A 18 11.38 -4.63 -13.15
N LYS A 19 11.17 -4.02 -11.97
CA LYS A 19 12.25 -3.54 -11.09
C LYS A 19 13.14 -4.68 -10.62
N TRP A 20 12.56 -5.80 -10.20
CA TRP A 20 13.32 -6.96 -9.75
C TRP A 20 14.14 -7.58 -10.88
N LYS A 21 13.58 -7.70 -12.09
CA LYS A 21 14.31 -8.19 -13.28
C LYS A 21 15.48 -7.27 -13.62
N ALA A 22 15.30 -5.95 -13.54
CA ALA A 22 16.33 -4.97 -13.89
C ALA A 22 17.41 -4.81 -12.80
N HIS A 23 17.04 -4.95 -11.53
CA HIS A 23 17.88 -4.52 -10.40
C HIS A 23 18.08 -5.58 -9.31
N GLY A 24 17.41 -6.73 -9.36
CA GLY A 24 17.43 -7.78 -8.32
C GLY A 24 18.84 -8.14 -7.84
N PRO A 25 19.78 -8.55 -8.71
CA PRO A 25 21.15 -8.86 -8.28
C PRO A 25 21.87 -7.67 -7.60
N LYS A 26 21.59 -6.44 -8.05
CA LYS A 26 22.15 -5.22 -7.44
C LYS A 26 21.53 -4.93 -6.08
N VAL A 27 20.22 -5.14 -5.92
CA VAL A 27 19.47 -5.00 -4.67
C VAL A 27 19.96 -6.03 -3.65
N GLU A 28 20.07 -7.30 -4.04
CA GLU A 28 20.59 -8.36 -3.18
C GLU A 28 22.00 -8.04 -2.66
N THR A 29 22.91 -7.67 -3.57
CA THR A 29 24.28 -7.30 -3.20
C THR A 29 24.31 -6.11 -2.24
N ALA A 30 23.49 -5.08 -2.52
CA ALA A 30 23.39 -3.88 -1.68
C ALA A 30 22.88 -4.23 -0.28
N TRP A 31 21.75 -4.95 -0.21
CA TRP A 31 21.09 -5.31 1.03
C TRP A 31 21.99 -6.15 1.95
N ARG A 32 22.68 -7.15 1.39
CA ARG A 32 23.64 -7.99 2.14
C ARG A 32 24.83 -7.20 2.66
N SER A 33 25.22 -6.10 2.00
CA SER A 33 26.29 -5.20 2.48
C SER A 33 25.86 -4.23 3.58
N PHE A 34 24.55 -4.05 3.79
CA PHE A 34 24.05 -3.06 4.75
C PHE A 34 24.07 -3.60 6.17
N ASN A 35 24.52 -2.76 7.10
CA ASN A 35 24.35 -3.02 8.52
C ASN A 35 22.89 -2.77 8.97
N LYS A 36 22.57 -3.17 10.20
CA LYS A 36 21.23 -3.03 10.78
C LYS A 36 20.68 -1.61 10.70
N ALA A 37 21.51 -0.59 10.95
CA ALA A 37 21.09 0.81 10.92
C ALA A 37 20.76 1.29 9.49
N GLN A 38 21.54 0.85 8.48
CA GLN A 38 21.27 1.16 7.08
C GLN A 38 19.99 0.47 6.58
N ARG A 39 19.76 -0.79 6.98
CA ARG A 39 18.51 -1.51 6.70
C ARG A 39 17.30 -0.83 7.34
N ALA A 40 17.43 -0.40 8.59
CA ALA A 40 16.40 0.36 9.30
C ALA A 40 16.11 1.71 8.64
N LYS A 41 17.12 2.40 8.12
CA LYS A 41 16.94 3.66 7.39
C LYS A 41 16.09 3.45 6.12
N CYS A 42 16.35 2.39 5.36
CA CYS A 42 15.56 2.07 4.16
C CYS A 42 14.09 1.79 4.54
N MET A 43 13.85 0.94 5.55
CA MET A 43 12.51 0.64 6.03
C MET A 43 11.70 1.88 6.45
N LYS A 44 12.36 2.88 7.03
CA LYS A 44 11.71 4.09 7.54
C LYS A 44 11.55 5.20 6.49
N ALA A 45 12.30 5.15 5.39
CA ALA A 45 12.28 6.20 4.38
C ALA A 45 10.93 6.31 3.65
N GLY A 46 10.22 5.18 3.48
CA GLY A 46 8.91 5.12 2.85
C GLY A 46 7.70 5.27 3.80
N SER A 47 7.91 5.45 5.10
CA SER A 47 6.83 5.54 6.10
C SER A 47 6.62 6.97 6.60
N ALA A 48 5.35 7.38 6.78
CA ALA A 48 5.02 8.64 7.45
C ALA A 48 5.70 8.71 8.82
N ASP A 49 6.44 9.79 9.07
CA ASP A 49 7.24 10.03 10.27
C ASP A 49 8.28 8.94 10.62
N GLY A 50 8.61 8.06 9.68
CA GLY A 50 9.54 6.95 9.92
C GLY A 50 8.97 5.85 10.82
N VAL A 51 7.65 5.78 10.96
CA VAL A 51 6.97 4.85 11.87
C VAL A 51 6.67 3.53 11.19
N VAL A 52 7.16 2.43 11.76
CA VAL A 52 7.00 1.05 11.26
C VAL A 52 6.73 0.09 12.43
N LEU A 53 6.17 -1.08 12.15
CA LEU A 53 6.00 -2.13 13.16
C LEU A 53 7.36 -2.51 13.75
N LYS A 54 7.46 -2.58 15.09
CA LYS A 54 8.69 -2.99 15.76
C LYS A 54 8.94 -4.49 15.61
N HIS A 55 7.89 -5.29 15.71
CA HIS A 55 7.89 -6.74 15.57
C HIS A 55 6.53 -7.22 15.04
N SER A 56 6.41 -8.50 14.64
CA SER A 56 5.22 -9.05 13.97
C SER A 56 3.89 -8.96 14.74
N SER A 57 3.93 -8.83 16.07
CA SER A 57 2.74 -8.67 16.93
C SER A 57 2.55 -7.24 17.47
N ASP A 58 3.21 -6.24 16.88
CA ASP A 58 3.16 -4.86 17.36
C ASP A 58 1.81 -4.21 17.04
N VAL A 59 1.04 -3.85 18.08
CA VAL A 59 -0.30 -3.26 17.96
C VAL A 59 -0.29 -1.74 17.87
N SER A 60 0.89 -1.09 17.95
CA SER A 60 0.99 0.38 18.00
C SER A 60 0.49 1.08 16.74
N LEU A 61 0.41 0.37 15.61
CA LEU A 61 -0.13 0.87 14.33
C LEU A 61 -1.50 0.29 14.01
N GLY A 62 -2.31 0.02 15.04
CA GLY A 62 -3.67 -0.48 14.88
C GLY A 62 -3.71 -1.81 14.13
N ASN A 63 -4.43 -1.87 13.02
CA ASN A 63 -4.61 -3.11 12.26
C ASN A 63 -3.44 -3.48 11.32
N VAL A 64 -2.39 -2.66 11.20
CA VAL A 64 -1.28 -2.91 10.24
C VAL A 64 -0.65 -4.29 10.44
N TYR A 65 -0.40 -4.71 11.69
CA TYR A 65 0.16 -6.05 11.99
C TYR A 65 -0.78 -7.21 11.60
N LYS A 66 -2.07 -6.96 11.43
CA LYS A 66 -3.04 -7.96 10.93
C LYS A 66 -2.97 -8.09 9.41
N PHE A 67 -2.49 -7.08 8.71
CA PHE A 67 -2.36 -7.11 7.25
C PHE A 67 -0.98 -7.51 6.78
N ILE A 68 0.09 -7.06 7.44
CA ILE A 68 1.49 -7.26 7.00
C ILE A 68 2.43 -7.50 8.19
N PRO A 69 2.19 -8.54 9.01
CA PRO A 69 3.04 -8.83 10.18
C PRO A 69 4.51 -9.07 9.82
N GLU A 70 4.80 -9.55 8.61
CA GLU A 70 6.17 -9.73 8.11
C GLU A 70 6.89 -8.41 7.86
N TRP A 71 6.16 -7.30 7.68
CA TRP A 71 6.73 -5.99 7.43
C TRP A 71 7.08 -5.28 8.74
N ASN A 72 8.07 -5.81 9.45
CA ASN A 72 8.48 -5.28 10.75
C ASN A 72 10.00 -5.08 10.85
N LEU A 73 10.40 -4.14 11.72
CA LEU A 73 11.77 -3.69 11.86
C LEU A 73 12.69 -4.80 12.38
N ALA A 74 12.23 -5.59 13.36
CA ALA A 74 13.05 -6.66 13.96
C ALA A 74 13.49 -7.69 12.92
N ASP A 75 12.54 -8.22 12.14
CA ASP A 75 12.79 -9.33 11.23
C ASP A 75 13.49 -8.87 9.94
N ILE A 76 13.05 -7.76 9.35
CA ILE A 76 13.61 -7.27 8.08
C ILE A 76 15.05 -6.77 8.26
N THR A 77 15.36 -6.10 9.37
CA THR A 77 16.67 -5.46 9.54
C THR A 77 17.74 -6.37 10.10
N GLU A 78 17.42 -7.64 10.39
CA GLU A 78 18.37 -8.58 10.96
C GLU A 78 19.53 -8.87 9.99
N PRO A 79 20.79 -8.48 10.28
CA PRO A 79 21.87 -8.45 9.28
C PRO A 79 22.18 -9.80 8.63
N ASN A 80 22.01 -10.89 9.38
CA ASN A 80 22.29 -12.25 8.92
C ASN A 80 21.06 -12.94 8.32
N SER A 81 19.99 -12.20 8.08
CA SER A 81 18.75 -12.70 7.49
C SER A 81 18.57 -12.18 6.07
N ASP A 82 18.18 -13.08 5.17
CA ASP A 82 17.74 -12.76 3.81
C ASP A 82 16.21 -12.59 3.72
N PHE A 83 15.51 -12.51 4.86
CA PHE A 83 14.04 -12.48 4.94
C PHE A 83 13.37 -11.47 3.99
N LEU A 84 13.86 -10.23 3.93
CA LEU A 84 13.35 -9.24 2.97
C LEU A 84 13.58 -9.67 1.51
N LEU A 85 14.75 -10.21 1.19
CA LEU A 85 15.08 -10.65 -0.16
C LEU A 85 14.22 -11.85 -0.57
N ASP A 86 13.90 -12.74 0.36
CA ASP A 86 12.99 -13.85 0.12
C ASP A 86 11.56 -13.36 -0.15
N ILE A 87 11.07 -12.37 0.61
CA ILE A 87 9.79 -11.72 0.35
C ILE A 87 9.80 -11.03 -1.03
N LEU A 88 10.81 -10.22 -1.33
CA LEU A 88 10.95 -9.54 -2.62
C LEU A 88 10.94 -10.53 -3.78
N ARG A 89 11.74 -11.59 -3.69
CA ARG A 89 11.83 -12.61 -4.73
C ARG A 89 10.51 -13.33 -4.91
N HIS A 90 9.85 -13.77 -3.84
CA HIS A 90 8.53 -14.42 -3.91
C HIS A 90 7.52 -13.51 -4.61
N ARG A 91 7.39 -12.27 -4.13
CA ARG A 91 6.41 -11.29 -4.64
C ARG A 91 6.70 -10.81 -6.06
N ALA A 92 7.96 -10.82 -6.48
CA ALA A 92 8.37 -10.38 -7.82
C ALA A 92 8.45 -11.51 -8.85
N THR A 93 8.26 -12.79 -8.46
CA THR A 93 8.43 -13.91 -9.41
C THR A 93 7.24 -14.85 -9.47
N LYS A 94 6.44 -14.92 -8.40
CA LYS A 94 5.25 -15.77 -8.32
C LYS A 94 4.04 -15.07 -8.90
N ALA A 95 3.13 -15.83 -9.54
CA ALA A 95 1.88 -15.27 -10.02
C ALA A 95 1.00 -14.79 -8.84
N LEU A 96 0.12 -13.82 -9.06
CA LEU A 96 -0.75 -13.27 -8.00
C LEU A 96 -1.58 -14.36 -7.28
N PHE A 97 -2.03 -15.37 -8.02
CA PHE A 97 -2.74 -16.51 -7.43
C PHE A 97 -1.84 -17.39 -6.55
N GLU A 98 -0.59 -17.60 -6.94
CA GLU A 98 0.37 -18.34 -6.12
C GLU A 98 0.68 -17.58 -4.83
N GLN A 99 0.86 -16.26 -4.89
CA GLN A 99 1.06 -15.42 -3.70
C GLN A 99 -0.15 -15.42 -2.75
N TYR A 100 -1.35 -15.51 -3.33
CA TYR A 100 -2.60 -15.62 -2.61
C TYR A 100 -2.72 -16.95 -1.84
N ALA A 101 -2.33 -18.05 -2.50
CA ALA A 101 -2.41 -19.38 -1.93
C ALA A 101 -1.26 -19.67 -0.94
N GLU A 102 -0.03 -19.26 -1.29
CA GLU A 102 1.21 -19.68 -0.65
C GLU A 102 2.12 -18.50 -0.29
N GLY A 103 2.73 -18.58 0.90
CA GLY A 103 3.73 -17.62 1.37
C GLY A 103 5.16 -18.07 1.08
N VAL A 104 6.11 -17.24 1.50
CA VAL A 104 7.55 -17.52 1.41
C VAL A 104 7.88 -18.79 2.19
N SER A 105 8.62 -19.73 1.61
CA SER A 105 9.18 -20.91 2.30
C SER A 105 8.16 -21.72 3.12
N GLY A 106 6.96 -21.93 2.58
CA GLY A 106 5.90 -22.72 3.22
C GLY A 106 5.10 -21.97 4.30
N THR A 107 5.28 -20.65 4.41
CA THR A 107 4.42 -19.79 5.23
C THR A 107 3.04 -19.58 4.59
N LEU A 108 2.12 -18.94 5.31
CA LEU A 108 0.77 -18.68 4.84
C LEU A 108 0.77 -17.68 3.67
N GLY A 109 0.04 -18.00 2.59
CA GLY A 109 -0.30 -17.04 1.55
C GLY A 109 -1.30 -15.99 2.02
N ASP A 110 -1.61 -15.02 1.16
CA ASP A 110 -2.45 -13.87 1.52
C ASP A 110 -3.82 -14.28 2.04
N ARG A 111 -4.46 -15.28 1.41
CA ARG A 111 -5.76 -15.79 1.84
C ARG A 111 -5.71 -16.30 3.28
N HIS A 112 -4.83 -17.26 3.52
CA HIS A 112 -4.78 -17.99 4.77
C HIS A 112 -4.30 -17.10 5.93
N LEU A 113 -3.45 -16.11 5.65
CA LEU A 113 -3.06 -15.11 6.63
C LEU A 113 -4.24 -14.24 7.04
N ILE A 114 -5.00 -13.71 6.08
CA ILE A 114 -6.16 -12.86 6.39
C ILE A 114 -7.27 -13.65 7.08
N GLU A 115 -7.56 -14.87 6.64
CA GLU A 115 -8.50 -15.77 7.33
C GLU A 115 -8.09 -16.01 8.80
N LYS A 116 -6.79 -16.23 9.04
CA LYS A 116 -6.25 -16.35 10.40
C LYS A 116 -6.51 -15.07 11.21
N MET A 117 -6.30 -13.90 10.63
CA MET A 117 -6.46 -12.62 11.33
C MET A 117 -7.92 -12.26 11.60
N VAL A 118 -8.83 -12.63 10.69
CA VAL A 118 -10.28 -12.55 10.90
C VAL A 118 -10.69 -13.42 12.09
N ARG A 119 -10.23 -14.69 12.11
CA ARG A 119 -10.59 -15.66 13.15
C ARG A 119 -9.97 -15.35 14.51
N GLU A 120 -8.69 -15.02 14.56
CA GLU A 120 -7.91 -14.96 15.81
C GLU A 120 -7.70 -13.54 16.35
N LYS A 121 -7.81 -12.53 15.49
CA LYS A 121 -7.50 -11.12 15.83
C LYS A 121 -8.66 -10.17 15.52
N ASN A 122 -9.85 -10.71 15.28
CA ASN A 122 -11.08 -9.97 15.04
C ASN A 122 -10.93 -8.90 13.94
N LEU A 123 -10.15 -9.21 12.89
CA LEU A 123 -10.10 -8.34 11.70
C LEU A 123 -11.48 -8.37 11.03
N ARG A 124 -12.05 -7.21 10.75
CA ARG A 124 -13.37 -7.08 10.15
C ARG A 124 -13.36 -6.07 9.02
N HIS A 125 -14.14 -6.36 7.99
CA HIS A 125 -14.51 -5.37 6.99
C HIS A 125 -15.54 -4.39 7.59
N VAL A 126 -15.48 -3.12 7.22
CA VAL A 126 -16.36 -2.06 7.75
C VAL A 126 -17.80 -2.27 7.30
N ASP A 127 -17.97 -2.63 6.03
CA ASP A 127 -19.28 -2.80 5.41
C ASP A 127 -19.72 -4.28 5.43
N PRO A 128 -20.95 -4.56 5.93
CA PRO A 128 -21.56 -5.87 5.79
C PRO A 128 -22.09 -6.04 4.37
N PHE A 129 -21.30 -6.66 3.49
CA PHE A 129 -21.77 -6.99 2.17
C PHE A 129 -22.77 -8.16 2.19
N LYS A 130 -24.00 -7.93 1.74
CA LYS A 130 -25.02 -8.98 1.57
C LYS A 130 -24.83 -9.71 0.24
N HIS A 131 -24.17 -10.87 0.27
CA HIS A 131 -24.07 -11.85 -0.84
C HIS A 131 -23.21 -11.53 -2.09
N PRO A 132 -22.23 -10.60 -2.10
CA PRO A 132 -21.24 -10.57 -3.17
C PRO A 132 -20.03 -11.46 -2.86
N TYR A 133 -19.45 -11.98 -3.92
CA TYR A 133 -18.25 -12.80 -3.90
C TYR A 133 -17.17 -12.20 -4.81
N THR A 134 -15.92 -12.53 -4.52
CA THR A 134 -14.75 -12.05 -5.25
C THR A 134 -13.97 -13.24 -5.80
N TYR A 135 -13.60 -13.17 -7.07
CA TYR A 135 -12.77 -14.16 -7.74
C TYR A 135 -11.28 -13.92 -7.47
N PHE A 136 -10.55 -14.98 -7.17
CA PHE A 136 -9.09 -14.99 -7.09
C PHE A 136 -8.57 -16.07 -8.04
N TYR A 137 -8.69 -15.80 -9.33
CA TYR A 137 -8.13 -16.66 -10.37
C TYR A 137 -7.87 -15.84 -11.64
N ASP A 138 -6.66 -15.99 -12.16
CA ASP A 138 -6.21 -15.53 -13.47
C ASP A 138 -6.78 -14.18 -13.95
N GLU A 139 -7.60 -14.15 -14.99
CA GLU A 139 -8.14 -12.93 -15.60
C GLU A 139 -9.10 -12.16 -14.69
N LYS A 140 -9.88 -12.86 -13.85
CA LYS A 140 -10.89 -12.25 -12.97
C LYS A 140 -10.37 -11.95 -11.56
N TYR A 141 -9.05 -11.94 -11.39
CA TYR A 141 -8.42 -11.76 -10.10
C TYR A 141 -8.84 -10.44 -9.43
N GLY A 142 -9.46 -10.51 -8.26
CA GLY A 142 -9.97 -9.36 -7.51
C GLY A 142 -11.32 -8.83 -7.98
N GLU A 143 -11.93 -9.41 -9.02
CA GLU A 143 -13.23 -8.97 -9.50
C GLU A 143 -14.37 -9.47 -8.61
N SER A 144 -15.27 -8.56 -8.24
CA SER A 144 -16.44 -8.89 -7.42
C SER A 144 -17.71 -8.88 -8.25
N PHE A 145 -18.63 -9.80 -7.95
CA PHE A 145 -19.94 -9.84 -8.57
C PHE A 145 -21.04 -9.98 -7.51
N LYS A 146 -22.26 -9.62 -7.91
CA LYS A 146 -23.46 -9.75 -7.10
C LYS A 146 -24.35 -10.83 -7.70
N VAL A 147 -24.86 -11.72 -6.85
CA VAL A 147 -25.89 -12.68 -7.23
C VAL A 147 -27.24 -12.14 -6.75
N GLN A 148 -28.25 -12.18 -7.62
CA GLN A 148 -29.60 -11.82 -7.18
C GLN A 148 -30.08 -12.84 -6.15
N PRO A 149 -30.70 -12.42 -5.02
CA PRO A 149 -31.07 -13.33 -3.93
C PRO A 149 -31.87 -14.56 -4.38
N LYS A 150 -32.79 -14.39 -5.34
CA LYS A 150 -33.63 -15.46 -5.90
C LYS A 150 -32.87 -16.57 -6.65
N HIS A 151 -31.62 -16.31 -7.08
CA HIS A 151 -30.77 -17.27 -7.78
C HIS A 151 -29.57 -17.71 -6.94
N LEU A 152 -29.46 -17.24 -5.70
CA LEU A 152 -28.28 -17.46 -4.86
C LEU A 152 -28.00 -18.95 -4.68
N ASP A 153 -28.97 -19.72 -4.21
CA ASP A 153 -28.74 -21.15 -3.91
C ASP A 153 -28.34 -21.96 -5.15
N GLU A 154 -28.96 -21.68 -6.29
CA GLU A 154 -28.66 -22.35 -7.57
C GLU A 154 -27.25 -22.01 -8.06
N VAL A 155 -26.90 -20.72 -8.09
CA VAL A 155 -25.57 -20.24 -8.50
C VAL A 155 -24.50 -20.76 -7.55
N MET A 156 -24.75 -20.71 -6.24
CA MET A 156 -23.82 -21.16 -5.22
C MET A 156 -23.61 -22.68 -5.25
N LYS A 157 -24.65 -23.46 -5.59
CA LYS A 157 -24.51 -24.91 -5.82
C LYS A 157 -23.60 -25.19 -7.01
N GLY A 158 -23.73 -24.43 -8.11
CA GLY A 158 -22.85 -24.55 -9.27
C GLY A 158 -21.41 -24.12 -9.01
N LEU A 159 -21.20 -23.15 -8.11
CA LEU A 159 -19.88 -22.61 -7.76
C LEU A 159 -19.22 -23.30 -6.56
N ARG A 160 -19.82 -24.38 -6.04
CA ARG A 160 -19.37 -25.02 -4.80
C ARG A 160 -17.90 -25.41 -4.82
N ILE A 161 -17.44 -26.00 -5.93
CA ILE A 161 -16.04 -26.40 -6.13
C ILE A 161 -15.11 -25.18 -6.05
N ALA A 162 -15.47 -24.06 -6.71
CA ALA A 162 -14.65 -22.84 -6.69
C ALA A 162 -14.54 -22.24 -5.27
N ILE A 163 -15.60 -22.38 -4.46
CA ILE A 163 -15.61 -21.93 -3.06
C ILE A 163 -14.76 -22.84 -2.19
N ASP A 164 -14.95 -24.16 -2.30
CA ASP A 164 -14.23 -25.14 -1.51
C ASP A 164 -12.71 -25.08 -1.78
N HIS A 165 -12.31 -24.79 -3.02
CA HIS A 165 -10.92 -24.56 -3.42
C HIS A 165 -10.42 -23.13 -3.18
N GLY A 166 -11.25 -22.21 -2.68
CA GLY A 166 -10.82 -20.85 -2.36
C GLY A 166 -10.58 -19.92 -3.54
N VAL A 167 -10.97 -20.32 -4.75
CA VAL A 167 -10.97 -19.47 -5.95
C VAL A 167 -12.05 -18.39 -5.86
N LEU A 168 -13.12 -18.67 -5.11
CA LEU A 168 -14.21 -17.75 -4.87
C LEU A 168 -14.44 -17.57 -3.37
N ILE A 169 -14.35 -16.35 -2.88
CA ILE A 169 -14.53 -16.04 -1.45
C ILE A 169 -15.53 -14.90 -1.23
N PRO A 170 -16.12 -14.78 -0.02
CA PRO A 170 -16.98 -13.64 0.31
C PRO A 170 -16.24 -12.31 0.09
N ARG A 171 -16.92 -11.31 -0.48
CA ARG A 171 -16.31 -10.02 -0.82
C ARG A 171 -15.64 -9.33 0.36
N SER A 172 -16.23 -9.41 1.55
CA SER A 172 -15.63 -8.83 2.77
C SER A 172 -14.26 -9.42 3.08
N LEU A 173 -14.06 -10.72 2.83
CA LEU A 173 -12.75 -11.37 2.96
C LEU A 173 -11.85 -11.00 1.77
N GLY A 174 -12.41 -10.96 0.56
CA GLY A 174 -11.70 -10.58 -0.66
C GLY A 174 -11.07 -9.20 -0.58
N GLU A 175 -11.82 -8.19 -0.12
CA GLU A 175 -11.29 -6.82 0.01
C GLU A 175 -10.14 -6.72 1.02
N LEU A 176 -10.19 -7.48 2.12
CA LEU A 176 -9.08 -7.55 3.08
C LEU A 176 -7.82 -8.19 2.46
N VAL A 177 -8.00 -9.22 1.63
CA VAL A 177 -6.89 -9.84 0.88
C VAL A 177 -6.29 -8.86 -0.13
N LEU A 178 -7.13 -8.20 -0.94
CA LEU A 178 -6.67 -7.22 -1.93
C LEU A 178 -5.94 -6.07 -1.23
N GLN A 179 -6.44 -5.59 -0.10
CA GLN A 179 -5.78 -4.55 0.70
C GLN A 179 -4.39 -4.98 1.18
N ARG A 180 -4.24 -6.22 1.68
CA ARG A 180 -2.92 -6.77 2.04
C ARG A 180 -1.96 -6.77 0.84
N GLN A 181 -2.43 -7.24 -0.32
CA GLN A 181 -1.61 -7.35 -1.52
C GLN A 181 -1.16 -5.99 -2.06
N ILE A 182 -2.08 -5.03 -2.16
CA ILE A 182 -1.76 -3.65 -2.53
C ILE A 182 -0.69 -3.09 -1.60
N THR A 183 -0.92 -3.20 -0.28
CA THR A 183 -0.02 -2.63 0.73
C THR A 183 1.39 -3.22 0.62
N ILE A 184 1.52 -4.54 0.58
CA ILE A 184 2.84 -5.17 0.55
C ILE A 184 3.56 -4.92 -0.78
N LEU A 185 2.85 -4.94 -1.92
CA LEU A 185 3.47 -4.68 -3.23
C LEU A 185 3.95 -3.22 -3.35
N GLN A 186 3.19 -2.26 -2.82
CA GLN A 186 3.62 -0.85 -2.76
C GLN A 186 4.90 -0.70 -1.94
N LEU A 187 4.91 -1.25 -0.72
CA LEU A 187 6.07 -1.17 0.18
C LEU A 187 7.31 -1.78 -0.45
N LEU A 188 7.18 -2.92 -1.12
CA LEU A 188 8.30 -3.59 -1.79
C LEU A 188 8.82 -2.80 -2.99
N ASN A 189 7.94 -2.17 -3.76
CA ASN A 189 8.33 -1.30 -4.86
C ASN A 189 9.18 -0.11 -4.38
N VAL A 190 8.75 0.55 -3.31
CA VAL A 190 9.50 1.65 -2.67
C VAL A 190 10.81 1.15 -2.08
N MET A 191 10.79 -0.01 -1.44
CA MET A 191 11.99 -0.59 -0.82
C MET A 191 13.12 -0.86 -1.81
N ILE A 192 12.82 -1.30 -3.03
CA ILE A 192 13.84 -1.47 -4.07
C ILE A 192 14.55 -0.14 -4.35
N GLU A 193 13.80 0.95 -4.47
CA GLU A 193 14.34 2.28 -4.73
C GLU A 193 15.19 2.77 -3.56
N ASP A 194 14.68 2.65 -2.34
CA ASP A 194 15.40 3.06 -1.13
C ASP A 194 16.74 2.32 -0.95
N ILE A 195 16.78 1.01 -1.28
CA ILE A 195 18.01 0.22 -1.25
C ILE A 195 19.03 0.74 -2.27
N LEU A 196 18.58 1.04 -3.49
CA LEU A 196 19.46 1.53 -4.56
C LEU A 196 19.99 2.94 -4.25
N ASP A 197 19.15 3.81 -3.68
CA ASP A 197 19.52 5.16 -3.27
C ASP A 197 20.50 5.16 -2.10
N GLN A 198 20.23 4.35 -1.08
CA GLN A 198 21.13 4.21 0.07
C GLN A 198 22.51 3.70 -0.35
N ARG A 199 22.58 2.79 -1.34
CA ARG A 199 23.85 2.32 -1.92
C ARG A 199 24.60 3.45 -2.64
N SER A 200 23.88 4.32 -3.34
CA SER A 200 24.48 5.46 -4.05
C SER A 200 25.05 6.49 -3.07
N GLN A 201 24.37 6.72 -1.94
CA GLN A 201 24.84 7.58 -0.85
C GLN A 201 26.06 7.01 -0.12
N THR A 202 26.14 5.69 0.08
CA THR A 202 27.31 5.08 0.74
C THR A 202 28.55 5.10 -0.16
N ARG A 203 28.39 4.92 -1.48
CA ARG A 203 29.48 5.06 -2.45
C ARG A 203 30.05 6.48 -2.52
N THR A 204 29.19 7.50 -2.50
CA THR A 204 29.61 8.91 -2.51
C THR A 204 30.31 9.33 -1.21
N ARG A 205 29.95 8.71 -0.07
CA ARG A 205 30.62 8.96 1.21
C ARG A 205 31.94 8.18 1.39
N GLY A 206 32.10 7.05 0.70
CA GLY A 206 33.29 6.19 0.75
C GLY A 206 34.36 6.49 -0.31
N GLY A 207 34.04 7.30 -1.34
CA GLY A 207 35.01 7.79 -2.31
C GLY A 207 35.65 9.09 -1.84
N SER A 208 36.98 9.20 -1.95
CA SER A 208 37.78 10.38 -1.62
C SER A 208 37.09 11.69 -2.01
N LYS A 209 36.99 12.62 -1.06
CA LYS A 209 36.46 13.98 -1.25
C LYS A 209 37.18 14.66 -2.43
N LYS A 210 36.59 14.65 -3.61
CA LYS A 210 36.83 15.67 -4.63
C LYS A 210 35.66 16.63 -4.59
N GLN A 211 35.96 17.78 -4.00
CA GLN A 211 35.15 18.98 -4.02
C GLN A 211 34.82 19.32 -5.48
N PHE A 212 33.54 19.25 -5.85
CA PHE A 212 33.06 19.85 -7.09
C PHE A 212 31.90 20.78 -6.76
N ASN A 213 32.08 22.00 -7.24
CA ASN A 213 31.27 23.17 -6.96
C ASN A 213 29.85 23.06 -7.50
N ASN A 214 28.95 23.73 -6.81
CA ASN A 214 27.53 23.88 -7.10
C ASN A 214 27.26 24.33 -8.55
N ALA A 215 26.32 23.66 -9.20
CA ALA A 215 25.49 24.23 -10.26
C ALA A 215 24.10 23.59 -10.18
N PRO A 216 23.01 24.37 -10.10
CA PRO A 216 21.66 23.82 -10.04
C PRO A 216 21.20 23.49 -11.47
N LEU A 217 20.90 22.22 -11.73
CA LEU A 217 20.19 21.80 -12.93
C LEU A 217 18.75 21.47 -12.52
N SER A 218 17.93 22.51 -12.41
CA SER A 218 16.48 22.41 -12.47
C SER A 218 16.07 22.86 -13.86
N GLU A 219 15.75 21.91 -14.74
CA GLU A 219 14.85 22.13 -15.89
C GLU A 219 14.69 20.82 -16.66
N SER A 220 13.72 20.01 -16.25
CA SER A 220 12.84 19.28 -17.16
C SER A 220 11.89 18.44 -16.33
N VAL A 221 10.62 18.81 -16.29
CA VAL A 221 9.44 17.94 -16.51
C VAL A 221 8.18 18.73 -16.11
N SER A 222 7.35 19.00 -17.12
CA SER A 222 5.89 18.84 -17.13
C SER A 222 5.21 20.02 -17.82
N LYS A 223 4.92 19.83 -19.11
CA LYS A 223 3.93 20.64 -19.82
C LYS A 223 2.54 20.10 -19.46
N GLN A 224 1.90 20.72 -18.49
CA GLN A 224 0.44 20.68 -18.33
C GLN A 224 -0.08 22.10 -18.49
N ALA A 225 -1.05 22.29 -19.38
CA ALA A 225 -1.54 23.61 -19.77
C ALA A 225 -2.30 24.29 -18.61
N THR A 226 -1.69 25.29 -17.98
CA THR A 226 -2.33 26.12 -16.95
C THR A 226 -3.15 27.22 -17.61
N VAL A 227 -4.46 27.25 -17.37
CA VAL A 227 -5.32 28.40 -17.71
C VAL A 227 -4.91 29.58 -16.83
N LYS A 228 -4.43 30.68 -17.43
CA LYS A 228 -4.04 31.90 -16.71
C LYS A 228 -5.28 32.62 -16.18
N ARG A 229 -5.49 32.63 -14.85
CA ARG A 229 -6.51 33.45 -14.17
C ARG A 229 -5.92 34.76 -13.65
N THR A 230 -6.73 35.80 -13.56
CA THR A 230 -6.28 37.11 -13.06
C THR A 230 -6.20 37.13 -11.54
N PRO A 231 -5.34 37.98 -10.93
CA PRO A 231 -5.18 38.03 -9.47
C PRO A 231 -6.46 38.37 -8.69
N GLN A 232 -7.34 39.19 -9.29
CA GLN A 232 -8.62 39.58 -8.69
C GLN A 232 -9.62 38.41 -8.64
N GLU A 233 -9.65 37.59 -9.69
CA GLU A 233 -10.48 36.37 -9.72
C GLU A 233 -9.98 35.32 -8.71
N VAL A 234 -8.65 35.19 -8.56
CA VAL A 234 -8.07 34.30 -7.56
C VAL A 234 -8.41 34.79 -6.15
N ALA A 235 -8.36 36.09 -5.90
CA ALA A 235 -8.72 36.67 -4.61
C ALA A 235 -10.20 36.44 -4.26
N ALA A 236 -11.11 36.61 -5.23
CA ALA A 236 -12.54 36.35 -5.04
C ALA A 236 -12.82 34.87 -4.72
N ILE A 237 -12.21 33.95 -5.48
CA ILE A 237 -12.35 32.50 -5.24
C ILE A 237 -11.81 32.11 -3.86
N ALA A 238 -10.66 32.66 -3.45
CA ALA A 238 -10.08 32.38 -2.14
C ALA A 238 -10.98 32.88 -1.00
N PHE A 239 -11.67 34.01 -1.20
CA PHE A 239 -12.58 34.55 -0.20
C PHE A 239 -13.83 33.68 -0.05
N ASP A 240 -14.44 33.25 -1.17
CA ASP A 240 -15.60 32.34 -1.15
C ASP A 240 -15.24 30.98 -0.54
N GLN A 241 -14.06 30.44 -0.88
CA GLN A 241 -13.58 29.20 -0.28
C GLN A 241 -13.38 29.33 1.22
N LYS A 242 -12.78 30.43 1.69
CA LYS A 242 -12.61 30.68 3.12
C LYS A 242 -13.97 30.71 3.83
N SER A 243 -14.93 31.47 3.30
CA SER A 243 -16.25 31.60 3.92
C SER A 243 -16.99 30.26 4.00
N SER A 244 -16.91 29.45 2.94
CA SER A 244 -17.51 28.11 2.91
C SER A 244 -16.84 27.15 3.90
N LEU A 245 -15.53 27.22 4.08
CA LEU A 245 -14.79 26.41 5.05
C LEU A 245 -15.10 26.80 6.49
N GLU A 246 -15.28 28.08 6.78
CA GLU A 246 -15.66 28.56 8.11
C GLU A 246 -17.08 28.09 8.50
N GLU A 247 -18.02 28.09 7.56
CA GLU A 247 -19.37 27.56 7.76
C GLU A 247 -19.38 26.04 7.98
N TYR A 248 -18.60 25.29 7.19
CA TYR A 248 -18.44 23.86 7.38
C TYR A 248 -17.79 23.50 8.73
N LEU A 249 -16.80 24.27 9.17
CA LEU A 249 -16.16 24.10 10.46
C LEU A 249 -17.11 24.38 11.62
N SER A 250 -18.04 25.32 11.46
CA SER A 250 -19.13 25.56 12.41
C SER A 250 -20.07 24.35 12.52
N LEU A 251 -20.46 23.75 11.38
CA LEU A 251 -21.30 22.55 11.34
C LEU A 251 -20.64 21.36 12.02
N LEU A 252 -19.34 21.13 11.79
CA LEU A 252 -18.60 20.05 12.46
C LEU A 252 -18.56 20.19 13.99
N ARG A 253 -18.59 21.42 14.51
CA ARG A 253 -18.57 21.68 15.96
C ARG A 253 -19.93 21.58 16.63
N THR A 254 -21.01 21.75 15.87
CA THR A 254 -22.37 21.89 16.40
C THR A 254 -23.26 20.68 16.10
N GLU A 255 -23.00 19.94 15.01
CA GLU A 255 -23.81 18.81 14.56
C GLU A 255 -23.02 17.49 14.62
N PRO A 256 -23.23 16.63 15.65
CA PRO A 256 -22.48 15.39 15.84
C PRO A 256 -22.60 14.39 14.69
N THR A 257 -23.71 14.43 13.96
CA THR A 257 -23.99 13.57 12.79
C THR A 257 -23.14 13.95 11.58
N VAL A 258 -22.59 15.17 11.53
CA VAL A 258 -21.71 15.67 10.48
C VAL A 258 -20.24 15.46 10.86
N LEU A 259 -19.92 15.49 12.16
CA LEU A 259 -18.56 15.30 12.67
C LEU A 259 -17.98 13.92 12.33
N CYS A 260 -18.75 12.85 12.51
CA CYS A 260 -18.26 11.48 12.28
C CYS A 260 -17.93 11.22 10.79
N PRO A 261 -18.82 11.56 9.82
CA PRO A 261 -18.46 11.57 8.40
C PRO A 261 -17.30 12.52 8.07
N GLY A 262 -17.24 13.69 8.71
CA GLY A 262 -16.18 14.68 8.48
C GLY A 262 -14.79 14.21 8.92
N VAL A 263 -14.68 13.53 10.06
CA VAL A 263 -13.42 12.94 10.54
C VAL A 263 -13.00 11.78 9.65
N ASN A 264 -13.95 10.93 9.23
CA ASN A 264 -13.67 9.85 8.28
C ASN A 264 -13.22 10.42 6.94
N VAL A 265 -13.94 11.40 6.39
CA VAL A 265 -13.52 12.08 5.16
C VAL A 265 -12.15 12.71 5.35
N GLN A 266 -11.85 13.42 6.44
CA GLN A 266 -10.51 14.01 6.65
C GLN A 266 -9.40 12.95 6.76
N PHE A 267 -9.69 11.83 7.42
CA PHE A 267 -8.81 10.67 7.54
C PHE A 267 -8.56 10.00 6.17
N PHE A 268 -9.56 10.02 5.28
CA PHE A 268 -9.49 9.45 3.92
C PHE A 268 -9.21 10.47 2.80
N SER A 269 -9.29 11.77 3.06
CA SER A 269 -9.10 12.88 2.11
C SER A 269 -7.68 13.45 2.13
N ARG A 270 -6.81 12.90 2.97
CA ARG A 270 -5.35 12.73 2.74
C ARG A 270 -4.64 14.00 2.24
N PRO A 271 -4.41 15.00 3.11
CA PRO A 271 -3.50 16.10 2.79
C PRO A 271 -2.07 15.64 2.42
N GLU A 272 -1.70 14.38 2.68
CA GLU A 272 -0.47 13.70 2.25
C GLU A 272 -0.46 13.16 0.79
N LEU A 273 -1.53 13.40 0.03
CA LEU A 273 -1.56 13.25 -1.45
C LEU A 273 -1.02 14.50 -2.18
N VAL A 274 -0.55 15.51 -1.43
CA VAL A 274 0.25 16.59 -2.01
C VAL A 274 1.65 16.02 -2.30
N PRO A 275 2.12 16.05 -3.55
CA PRO A 275 3.44 15.56 -3.89
C PRO A 275 4.51 16.27 -3.05
N ASP A 276 5.50 15.52 -2.55
CA ASP A 276 6.69 16.12 -1.97
C ASP A 276 7.45 16.97 -3.00
N GLU A 277 8.49 17.69 -2.58
CA GLU A 277 9.32 18.49 -3.50
C GLU A 277 9.94 17.69 -4.66
N LYS A 278 9.86 16.35 -4.62
CA LYS A 278 10.33 15.42 -5.64
C LYS A 278 9.20 14.75 -6.43
N GLY A 279 7.95 15.21 -6.26
CA GLY A 279 6.78 14.72 -6.98
C GLY A 279 6.20 13.40 -6.45
N ARG A 280 6.64 12.93 -5.28
CA ARG A 280 6.24 11.63 -4.72
C ARG A 280 5.10 11.81 -3.73
N SER A 281 4.10 10.95 -3.80
CA SER A 281 2.94 10.97 -2.89
C SER A 281 2.97 9.71 -2.01
N LEU A 282 2.68 9.85 -0.71
CA LEU A 282 2.65 8.71 0.20
C LEU A 282 1.35 7.90 0.01
N PRO A 283 1.38 6.56 0.14
CA PRO A 283 0.16 5.77 0.19
C PRO A 283 -0.50 5.99 1.55
N SER A 284 -1.60 6.70 1.50
CA SER A 284 -2.87 6.10 1.82
C SER A 284 -2.94 5.04 2.94
N ILE A 285 -2.79 5.40 4.22
CA ILE A 285 -3.04 4.43 5.32
C ILE A 285 -4.56 4.27 5.56
N PRO A 286 -5.10 3.04 5.64
CA PRO A 286 -6.44 2.78 6.13
C PRO A 286 -6.40 2.75 7.67
N THR A 287 -7.03 3.70 8.36
CA THR A 287 -7.39 3.45 9.76
C THR A 287 -8.71 2.72 9.80
N ASN A 288 -8.80 1.80 10.75
CA ASN A 288 -9.97 1.70 11.59
C ASN A 288 -9.54 1.25 12.99
N THR A 289 -9.89 2.09 13.95
CA THR A 289 -10.50 1.71 15.23
C THR A 289 -11.62 0.70 15.05
#